data_AF-A0A8T5S024-F1
#
_entry.id   AF-A0A8T5S024-F1
#
_cell.length_a   1.000
_cell.length_b   1.000
_cell.length_c   1.000
_cell.angle_alpha   90.00
_cell.angle_beta   90.00
_cell.angle_gamma   90.00
#
_symmetry.space_group_name_H-M   'P 1'
#
loop_
_entity.id
_entity.type
_entity.pdbx_description
1 polymer ?
#
loop_
_entity_poly.entity_id
_entity_poly.type
_entity_poly.pdbx_seq_one_letter_code
_entity_poly.pdbx_strand_id
1 'polypeptide(L)'
;MNLTADYEKLLEDNLKEELEWVVQEFQMLFKQKMLKQCYSKDDISLGNQILDNVIDNIKTNENEELLNLLGTTLNSIEKQFPEFF
;
A
#
# COMPACT_ATOMS: atom_id res chain seq x y z
N MET A 1 -25.78 5.08 -20.52
CA MET A 1 -24.53 5.53 -19.89
C MET A 1 -24.90 6.15 -18.55
N ASN A 2 -24.66 5.43 -17.46
CA ASN A 2 -24.82 5.98 -16.10
C ASN A 2 -23.45 6.53 -15.70
N LEU A 3 -23.25 7.82 -15.98
CA LEU A 3 -22.00 8.54 -15.75
C LEU A 3 -21.44 8.39 -14.33
N THR A 4 -22.31 8.21 -13.33
CA THR A 4 -21.92 7.98 -11.93
C THR A 4 -21.31 6.61 -11.69
N ALA A 5 -21.89 5.55 -12.26
CA ALA A 5 -21.36 4.19 -12.11
C ALA A 5 -20.03 4.01 -12.86
N ASP A 6 -19.88 4.66 -14.01
CA ASP A 6 -18.61 4.67 -14.75
C ASP A 6 -17.53 5.46 -13.99
N TYR A 7 -17.90 6.51 -13.25
CA TYR A 7 -16.98 7.31 -12.44
C TYR A 7 -16.52 6.59 -11.16
N GLU A 8 -17.43 5.94 -10.43
CA GLU A 8 -17.10 5.13 -9.25
C GLU A 8 -16.14 3.99 -9.60
N LYS A 9 -16.40 3.32 -10.73
CA LYS A 9 -15.53 2.26 -11.23
C LYS A 9 -14.14 2.77 -11.62
N LEU A 10 -14.05 3.91 -12.29
CA LEU A 10 -12.78 4.53 -12.65
C LEU A 10 -11.96 4.91 -11.40
N LEU A 11 -12.64 5.40 -10.36
CA LEU A 11 -12.00 5.77 -9.09
C LEU A 11 -11.43 4.54 -8.37
N GLU A 12 -12.19 3.44 -8.38
CA GLU A 12 -11.79 2.16 -7.78
C GLU A 12 -10.60 1.52 -8.53
N ASP A 13 -10.65 1.51 -9.86
CA ASP A 13 -9.54 1.02 -10.71
C ASP A 13 -8.26 1.83 -10.47
N ASN A 14 -8.35 3.17 -10.38
CA ASN A 14 -7.20 4.02 -10.06
C ASN A 14 -6.63 3.72 -8.67
N LEU A 15 -7.48 3.57 -7.65
CA LEU A 15 -7.02 3.29 -6.29
C LEU A 15 -6.39 1.91 -6.15
N LYS A 16 -6.84 0.95 -6.97
CA LYS A 16 -6.21 -0.37 -7.06
C LYS A 16 -4.81 -0.29 -7.68
N GLU A 17 -4.66 0.47 -8.77
CA GLU A 17 -3.34 0.72 -9.37
C GLU A 17 -2.38 1.39 -8.39
N GLU A 18 -2.86 2.38 -7.62
CA GLU A 18 -2.07 3.04 -6.58
C GLU A 18 -1.62 2.07 -5.48
N LEU A 19 -2.50 1.19 -5.02
CA LEU A 19 -2.15 0.18 -4.01
C LEU A 19 -1.13 -0.86 -4.53
N GLU A 20 -1.24 -1.28 -5.79
CA GLU A 20 -0.24 -2.14 -6.42
C GLU A 20 1.10 -1.41 -6.58
N TRP A 21 1.07 -0.12 -6.96
CA TRP A 21 2.25 0.72 -7.06
C TRP A 21 2.97 0.87 -5.71
N VAL A 22 2.24 1.02 -4.60
CA VAL A 22 2.81 1.07 -3.25
C VAL A 22 3.65 -0.17 -2.94
N VAL A 23 3.17 -1.37 -3.29
CA VAL A 23 3.93 -2.61 -3.09
C VAL A 23 5.22 -2.60 -3.90
N GLN A 24 5.16 -2.13 -5.15
CA GLN A 24 6.33 -2.06 -6.03
C GLN A 24 7.36 -1.04 -5.52
N GLU A 25 6.92 0.12 -5.05
CA GLU A 25 7.79 1.13 -4.44
C GLU A 25 8.44 0.60 -3.16
N PHE A 26 7.67 -0.07 -2.29
CA PHE A 26 8.21 -0.73 -1.10
C PHE A 26 9.30 -1.73 -1.46
N GLN A 27 9.07 -2.55 -2.49
CA GLN A 27 10.08 -3.47 -2.99
C GLN A 27 11.30 -2.72 -3.54
N MET A 28 11.11 -1.65 -4.32
CA MET A 28 12.22 -0.90 -4.90
C MET A 28 13.11 -0.27 -3.82
N LEU A 29 12.51 0.29 -2.78
CA LEU A 29 13.22 0.95 -1.68
C LEU A 29 13.90 -0.03 -0.74
N PHE A 30 13.24 -1.14 -0.41
CA PHE A 30 13.63 -1.98 0.73
C PHE A 30 14.16 -3.37 0.36
N LYS A 31 13.90 -3.90 -0.84
CA LYS A 31 14.31 -5.27 -1.23
C LYS A 31 15.81 -5.51 -1.12
N GLN A 32 16.64 -4.56 -1.56
CA GLN A 32 18.10 -4.73 -1.44
C GLN A 32 18.57 -4.70 0.01
N LYS A 33 17.88 -3.96 0.88
CA LYS A 33 18.20 -3.86 2.31
C LYS A 33 17.73 -5.10 3.07
N MET A 34 16.58 -5.66 2.66
CA MET A 34 16.06 -6.95 3.10
C MET A 34 17.07 -8.07 2.86
N LEU A 35 17.54 -8.21 1.61
CA LEU A 35 18.46 -9.28 1.20
C LEU A 35 19.80 -9.21 1.94
N LYS A 36 20.21 -8.02 2.37
CA LYS A 36 21.43 -7.77 3.12
C LYS A 36 21.19 -7.71 4.64
N GLN A 37 19.94 -7.87 5.10
CA GLN A 37 19.51 -7.71 6.49
C GLN A 37 20.05 -6.44 7.15
N CYS A 38 20.06 -5.33 6.42
CA CYS A 38 20.77 -4.11 6.80
C CYS A 38 19.84 -2.90 7.00
N TYR A 39 18.63 -3.13 7.49
CA TYR A 39 17.69 -2.05 7.78
C TYR A 39 18.25 -1.10 8.83
N SER A 40 18.28 0.19 8.49
CA SER A 40 18.51 1.23 9.49
C SER A 40 17.20 1.61 10.18
N LYS A 41 17.28 2.28 11.33
CA LYS A 41 16.09 2.85 11.98
C LYS A 41 15.37 3.85 11.09
N ASP A 42 16.12 4.59 10.27
CA ASP A 42 15.55 5.56 9.32
C ASP A 42 14.78 4.84 8.21
N ASP A 43 15.23 3.66 7.78
CA ASP A 43 14.51 2.85 6.80
C ASP A 43 13.17 2.36 7.33
N ILE A 44 13.17 1.84 8.56
CA ILE A 44 11.94 1.41 9.25
C ILE A 44 10.99 2.59 9.40
N SER A 45 11.50 3.75 9.84
CA SER A 45 10.70 4.96 9.98
C SER A 45 10.10 5.43 8.65
N LEU A 46 10.86 5.37 7.55
CA LEU A 46 10.38 5.75 6.23
C LEU A 46 9.30 4.79 5.74
N GLY A 47 9.51 3.48 5.87
CA GLY A 47 8.51 2.49 5.49
C GLY A 47 7.21 2.66 6.28
N ASN A 48 7.31 2.86 7.60
CA ASN A 48 6.13 3.09 8.43
C ASN A 48 5.39 4.38 8.03
N GLN A 49 6.10 5.46 7.69
CA GLN A 49 5.47 6.68 7.17
C GLN A 49 4.75 6.46 5.84
N ILE A 50 5.30 5.65 4.94
CA ILE A 50 4.64 5.29 3.68
C ILE A 50 3.37 4.49 3.98
N LEU A 51 3.43 3.50 4.86
CA LEU A 51 2.27 2.70 5.26
C LEU A 51 1.18 3.54 5.92
N ASP A 52 1.54 4.39 6.87
CA ASP A 52 0.61 5.29 7.56
C ASP A 52 -0.10 6.21 6.57
N ASN A 53 0.63 6.82 5.63
CA ASN A 53 0.04 7.67 4.59
C ASN A 53 -0.94 6.89 3.70
N VAL A 54 -0.61 5.66 3.30
CA VAL A 54 -1.49 4.83 2.46
C VAL A 54 -2.75 4.44 3.23
N ILE A 55 -2.60 4.05 4.50
CA ILE A 55 -3.71 3.70 5.38
C ILE A 55 -4.63 4.90 5.58
N ASP A 56 -4.09 6.08 5.85
CA ASP A 56 -4.88 7.29 6.10
C ASP A 56 -5.65 7.74 4.85
N ASN A 57 -5.05 7.66 3.67
CA ASN A 57 -5.73 8.01 2.42
C ASN A 57 -6.87 7.05 2.06
N ILE A 58 -6.77 5.78 2.45
CA ILE A 58 -7.77 4.76 2.08
C ILE A 58 -8.82 4.56 3.17
N LYS A 59 -8.46 4.74 4.46
CA LYS A 59 -9.43 4.70 5.57
C LYS A 59 -10.50 5.78 5.48
N THR A 60 -10.21 6.90 4.81
CA THR A 60 -11.21 7.95 4.56
C THR A 60 -12.24 7.55 3.50
N ASN A 61 -12.05 6.41 2.83
CA ASN A 61 -12.97 5.88 1.84
C ASN A 61 -13.96 4.89 2.49
N GLU A 62 -15.25 5.05 2.24
CA GLU A 62 -16.30 4.17 2.78
C GLU A 62 -16.47 2.87 1.96
N ASN A 63 -15.68 2.69 0.90
CA ASN A 63 -15.74 1.51 0.05
C ASN A 63 -15.06 0.29 0.74
N GLU A 64 -15.88 -0.70 1.09
CA GLU A 64 -15.47 -1.95 1.71
C GLU A 64 -14.51 -2.78 0.83
N GLU A 65 -14.65 -2.74 -0.49
CA GLU A 65 -13.76 -3.44 -1.42
C GLU A 65 -12.34 -2.87 -1.36
N LEU A 66 -12.22 -1.54 -1.29
CA LEU A 66 -10.93 -0.86 -1.14
C LEU A 66 -10.28 -1.12 0.22
N LEU A 67 -11.06 -1.19 1.29
CA LEU A 67 -10.55 -1.55 2.62
C LEU A 67 -10.04 -3.01 2.65
N ASN A 68 -10.75 -3.92 1.97
CA ASN A 68 -10.29 -5.31 1.81
C ASN A 68 -9.01 -5.40 0.97
N LEU A 69 -8.91 -4.59 -0.09
CA LEU A 69 -7.73 -4.52 -0.93
C LEU A 69 -6.53 -3.97 -0.14
N LEU A 70 -6.72 -2.89 0.63
CA LEU A 70 -5.71 -2.36 1.55
C LEU A 70 -5.24 -3.44 2.53
N GLY A 71 -6.15 -4.17 3.17
CA GLY A 71 -5.79 -5.26 4.09
C GLY A 71 -4.96 -6.35 3.41
N THR A 72 -5.29 -6.69 2.17
CA THR A 72 -4.52 -7.65 1.36
C THR A 72 -3.12 -7.12 1.03
N THR A 73 -3.03 -5.84 0.66
CA THR A 73 -1.77 -5.15 0.38
C THR A 73 -0.87 -5.11 1.61
N LEU A 74 -1.40 -4.70 2.77
CA LEU A 74 -0.64 -4.66 4.02
C LEU A 74 -0.14 -6.05 4.43
N ASN A 75 -0.98 -7.08 4.33
CA ASN A 75 -0.59 -8.46 4.61
C ASN A 75 0.50 -8.97 3.63
N SER A 76 0.47 -8.53 2.38
CA SER A 76 1.52 -8.83 1.40
C SER A 76 2.85 -8.17 1.77
N ILE A 77 2.82 -6.92 2.24
CA ILE A 77 4.01 -6.20 2.73
C ILE A 77 4.54 -6.86 4.00
N GLU A 78 3.69 -7.17 4.98
CA GLU A 78 4.07 -7.85 6.23
C GLU A 78 4.78 -9.19 5.97
N LYS A 79 4.26 -9.99 5.02
CA LYS A 79 4.90 -11.26 4.64
C LYS A 79 6.26 -11.10 3.97
N GLN A 80 6.44 -10.02 3.21
CA GLN A 80 7.67 -9.78 2.46
C GLN A 80 8.71 -9.00 3.27
N PHE A 81 8.26 -8.15 4.18
CA PHE A 81 9.05 -7.20 4.95
C PHE A 81 8.59 -7.21 6.42
N PRO A 82 8.74 -8.34 7.13
CA PRO A 82 8.26 -8.48 8.52
C PRO A 82 8.92 -7.50 9.48
N GLU A 83 10.08 -6.92 9.15
CA GLU A 83 10.79 -5.96 9.99
C GLU A 83 10.06 -4.61 10.17
N PHE A 84 8.99 -4.38 9.41
CA PHE A 84 8.15 -3.17 9.49
C PHE A 84 6.88 -3.35 10.34
N PHE A 85 6.60 -4.57 10.83
CA PHE A 85 5.40 -4.93 11.60
C PHE A 85 5.77 -5.56 12.96
#